data_AF-D6SRD8-F1
#
_entry.id   AF-D6SRD8-F1
#
_cell.length_a   1.000
_cell.length_b   1.000
_cell.length_c   1.000
_cell.angle_alpha   90.00
_cell.angle_beta   90.00
_cell.angle_gamma   90.00
#
_symmetry.space_group_name_H-M   'P 1'
#
loop_
_entity.id
_entity.type
_entity.pdbx_description
1 polymer ?
#
loop_
_entity_poly.entity_id
_entity_poly.type
_entity_poly.pdbx_seq_one_letter_code
_entity_poly.pdbx_strand_id
1 'polypeptide(L)'
;MKLLEARKIDPQISFDLPTYMALAQTGDLDGPEVAEMLGYWEQWSPALSIYIFGRKKGYLAVFMDRSVEEKIDEIWPDSPSKGFKLQALVQTMITCALQELIPSIGRDQCAPVPKPNKIMKRSLSRVGLEFSNQGTLNYKYSTLTFYPYKNGCQVCYLAPTCPKLNLPRMEGLFNPPS
;
A
#
# COMPACT_ATOMS: atom_id res chain seq x y z
N MET A 1 9.78 28.73 7.73
CA MET A 1 10.36 27.41 7.41
C MET A 1 9.49 26.75 6.35
N LYS A 2 10.06 26.20 5.27
CA LYS A 2 9.27 25.68 4.13
C LYS A 2 8.69 24.31 4.46
N LEU A 3 7.37 24.17 4.38
CA LEU A 3 6.61 22.92 4.52
C LEU A 3 5.71 22.72 3.29
N LEU A 4 5.33 21.48 3.05
CA LEU A 4 4.29 21.15 2.07
C LEU A 4 2.94 21.26 2.76
N GLU A 5 1.98 21.90 2.09
CA GLU A 5 0.59 21.92 2.52
C GLU A 5 0.04 20.49 2.50
N ALA A 6 -0.56 20.05 3.60
CA ALA A 6 -1.18 18.73 3.71
C ALA A 6 -2.70 18.87 3.60
N ARG A 7 -3.33 18.07 2.75
CA ARG A 7 -4.79 18.00 2.60
C ARG A 7 -5.23 16.57 2.81
N LYS A 8 -6.07 16.33 3.82
CA LYS A 8 -6.78 15.07 3.98
C LYS A 8 -7.85 14.99 2.90
N ILE A 9 -7.98 13.83 2.28
CA ILE A 9 -9.04 13.55 1.32
C ILE A 9 -9.76 12.27 1.72
N ASP A 10 -11.01 12.17 1.30
CA ASP A 10 -11.91 11.07 1.64
C ASP A 10 -12.63 10.63 0.36
N PRO A 11 -11.91 9.95 -0.57
CA PRO A 11 -12.50 9.45 -1.79
C PRO A 11 -13.41 8.25 -1.51
N GLN A 12 -14.44 8.08 -2.32
CA GLN A 12 -15.23 6.86 -2.30
C GLN A 12 -14.41 5.72 -2.93
N ILE A 13 -13.96 4.78 -2.12
CA ILE A 13 -13.16 3.64 -2.58
C ILE A 13 -14.05 2.42 -2.71
N SER A 14 -14.13 1.88 -3.92
CA SER A 14 -14.87 0.65 -4.20
C SER A 14 -14.01 -0.58 -3.91
N PHE A 15 -14.65 -1.63 -3.42
CA PHE A 15 -14.00 -2.93 -3.27
C PHE A 15 -13.71 -3.54 -4.65
N ASP A 16 -12.48 -4.02 -4.84
CA ASP A 16 -12.04 -4.69 -6.06
C ASP A 16 -11.69 -6.15 -5.75
N LEU A 17 -12.66 -7.04 -6.00
CA LEU A 17 -12.53 -8.47 -5.74
C LEU A 17 -11.34 -9.12 -6.49
N PRO A 18 -11.14 -8.87 -7.80
CA PRO A 18 -9.94 -9.31 -8.50
C PRO A 18 -8.62 -8.92 -7.81
N THR A 19 -8.48 -7.67 -7.38
CA THR A 19 -7.27 -7.23 -6.66
C THR A 19 -7.10 -7.97 -5.34
N TYR A 20 -8.18 -8.13 -4.57
CA TYR A 20 -8.15 -8.90 -3.33
C TYR A 20 -7.72 -10.35 -3.57
N MET A 21 -8.37 -11.06 -4.50
CA MET A 21 -8.07 -12.47 -4.77
C MET A 21 -6.61 -12.67 -5.22
N ALA A 22 -6.09 -11.75 -6.04
CA ALA A 22 -4.69 -11.78 -6.46
C ALA A 22 -3.72 -11.60 -5.28
N LEU A 23 -3.99 -10.67 -4.37
CA LEU A 23 -3.16 -10.43 -3.17
C LEU A 23 -3.29 -11.54 -2.14
N ALA A 24 -4.50 -12.07 -1.95
CA ALA A 24 -4.81 -13.17 -1.04
C ALA A 24 -4.41 -14.55 -1.60
N GLN A 25 -3.89 -14.60 -2.84
CA GLN A 25 -3.46 -15.82 -3.52
C GLN A 25 -4.53 -16.93 -3.48
N THR A 26 -5.79 -16.54 -3.68
CA THR A 26 -6.92 -17.47 -3.69
C THR A 26 -7.60 -17.48 -5.05
N GLY A 27 -8.01 -18.67 -5.50
CA GLY A 27 -8.73 -18.86 -6.76
C GLY A 27 -10.25 -18.86 -6.61
N ASP A 28 -10.75 -19.05 -5.39
CA ASP A 28 -12.18 -19.07 -5.07
C ASP A 28 -12.42 -18.55 -3.65
N LEU A 29 -13.65 -18.12 -3.36
CA LEU A 29 -14.11 -17.69 -2.05
C LEU A 29 -15.55 -18.18 -1.86
N ASP A 30 -15.81 -18.85 -0.75
CA ASP A 30 -17.18 -19.24 -0.42
C ASP A 30 -18.00 -18.06 0.14
N GLY A 31 -19.31 -18.25 0.22
CA GLY A 31 -20.24 -17.20 0.69
C GLY A 31 -19.88 -16.65 2.08
N PRO A 32 -19.63 -17.52 3.08
CA PRO A 32 -19.17 -17.09 4.40
C PRO A 32 -17.88 -16.27 4.38
N GLU A 33 -16.86 -16.68 3.62
CA GLU A 33 -15.60 -15.95 3.50
C GLU A 33 -15.79 -14.57 2.87
N VAL A 34 -16.63 -14.45 1.84
CA VAL A 34 -16.97 -13.17 1.22
C VAL A 34 -17.67 -12.25 2.22
N ALA A 35 -18.64 -12.77 2.98
CA ALA A 35 -19.38 -11.99 3.96
C ALA A 35 -18.47 -11.48 5.09
N GLU A 36 -17.57 -12.34 5.60
CA GLU A 36 -16.59 -11.96 6.61
C GLU A 36 -15.65 -10.86 6.10
N MET A 37 -15.11 -11.03 4.89
CA MET A 37 -14.23 -10.06 4.25
C MET A 37 -14.90 -8.69 4.07
N LEU A 38 -16.15 -8.66 3.60
CA LEU A 38 -16.92 -7.41 3.45
C LEU A 38 -17.20 -6.75 4.81
N GLY A 39 -17.44 -7.54 5.85
CA GLY A 39 -17.58 -7.03 7.21
C GLY A 39 -16.31 -6.31 7.69
N TYR A 40 -15.13 -6.90 7.47
CA TYR A 40 -13.86 -6.22 7.77
C TYR A 40 -13.63 -5.00 6.87
N TRP A 41 -14.04 -5.05 5.60
CA TRP A 41 -13.90 -3.93 4.68
C TRP A 41 -14.66 -2.70 5.20
N GLU A 42 -15.94 -2.87 5.56
CA GLU A 42 -16.76 -1.80 6.11
C GLU A 42 -16.22 -1.30 7.45
N GLN A 43 -15.81 -2.22 8.33
CA GLN A 43 -15.27 -1.89 9.65
C GLN A 43 -13.97 -1.07 9.56
N TRP A 44 -13.08 -1.38 8.62
CA TRP A 44 -11.74 -0.77 8.53
C TRP A 44 -11.66 0.39 7.55
N SER A 45 -12.65 0.59 6.68
CA SER A 45 -12.68 1.73 5.76
C SER A 45 -12.45 3.09 6.46
N PRO A 46 -13.07 3.39 7.63
CA PRO A 46 -12.82 4.64 8.34
C PRO A 46 -11.40 4.81 8.90
N ALA A 47 -10.64 3.71 9.03
CA ALA A 47 -9.25 3.71 9.51
C ALA A 47 -8.23 3.99 8.39
N LEU A 48 -8.69 4.09 7.13
CA LEU A 48 -7.83 4.43 6.00
C LEU A 48 -7.64 5.96 5.94
N SER A 49 -6.39 6.39 6.05
CA SER A 49 -6.01 7.80 6.01
C SER A 49 -5.27 8.14 4.71
N ILE A 50 -5.76 9.18 4.04
CA ILE A 50 -5.22 9.62 2.75
C ILE A 50 -4.90 11.11 2.77
N TYR A 51 -3.65 11.44 2.44
CA TYR A 51 -3.15 12.80 2.42
C TYR A 51 -2.41 13.14 1.13
N ILE A 52 -2.73 14.30 0.56
CA ILE A 52 -1.95 14.92 -0.51
C ILE A 52 -1.08 16.02 0.08
N PHE A 53 0.22 15.98 -0.22
CA PHE A 53 1.21 16.98 0.20
C PHE A 53 1.65 17.82 -0.99
N GLY A 54 1.48 19.13 -0.90
CA GLY A 54 1.80 20.09 -1.97
C GLY A 54 0.61 20.37 -2.89
N ARG A 55 0.79 21.38 -3.77
CA ARG A 55 -0.30 21.90 -4.63
C ARG A 55 -0.31 21.30 -6.03
N LYS A 56 0.72 21.63 -6.84
CA LYS A 56 0.83 21.19 -8.25
C LYS A 56 1.67 19.93 -8.43
N LYS A 57 2.72 19.81 -7.62
CA LYS A 57 3.64 18.67 -7.58
C LYS A 57 3.92 18.36 -6.13
N GLY A 58 3.89 17.08 -5.79
CA GLY A 58 3.76 16.68 -4.41
C GLY A 58 3.83 15.19 -4.23
N TYR A 59 3.20 14.74 -3.16
CA TYR A 59 3.18 13.35 -2.74
C TYR A 59 1.78 12.94 -2.30
N LEU A 60 1.47 11.67 -2.52
CA LEU A 60 0.30 11.01 -1.98
C LEU A 60 0.77 10.03 -0.91
N ALA A 61 0.24 10.18 0.31
CA ALA A 61 0.39 9.19 1.37
C ALA A 61 -0.96 8.52 1.60
N VAL A 62 -0.95 7.19 1.61
CA VAL A 62 -2.08 6.33 1.98
C VAL A 62 -1.59 5.41 3.08
N PHE A 63 -2.30 5.33 4.19
CA PHE A 63 -1.93 4.44 5.30
C PHE A 63 -3.14 4.00 6.09
N MET A 64 -3.02 2.84 6.71
CA MET A 64 -4.02 2.32 7.64
C MET A 64 -3.63 2.70 9.07
N ASP A 65 -4.61 3.05 9.90
CA ASP A 65 -4.37 3.32 11.31
C ASP A 65 -3.84 2.07 12.04
N ARG A 66 -3.07 2.32 13.10
CA ARG A 66 -2.36 1.28 13.87
C ARG A 66 -3.29 0.25 14.52
N SER A 67 -4.53 0.63 14.83
CA SER A 67 -5.52 -0.29 15.40
C SER A 67 -5.82 -1.49 14.49
N VAL A 68 -5.75 -1.32 13.16
CA VAL A 68 -5.92 -2.41 12.20
C VAL A 68 -4.67 -3.30 12.16
N GLU A 69 -3.47 -2.69 12.25
CA GLU A 69 -2.20 -3.43 12.33
C GLU A 69 -2.18 -4.35 13.55
N GLU A 70 -2.47 -3.78 14.71
CA GLU A 70 -2.56 -4.50 15.99
C GLU A 70 -3.60 -5.62 15.90
N LYS A 71 -4.75 -5.36 15.26
CA LYS A 71 -5.80 -6.38 15.15
C LYS A 71 -5.38 -7.57 14.28
N ILE A 72 -4.64 -7.33 13.20
CA ILE A 72 -4.13 -8.41 12.36
C ILE A 72 -3.02 -9.17 13.09
N ASP A 73 -2.13 -8.46 13.77
CA ASP A 73 -1.04 -9.07 14.54
C ASP A 73 -1.57 -9.94 15.70
N GLU A 74 -2.70 -9.58 16.33
CA GLU A 74 -3.41 -10.42 17.32
C GLU A 74 -3.95 -11.73 16.72
N ILE A 75 -4.43 -11.71 15.48
CA ILE A 75 -5.01 -12.88 14.81
C ILE A 75 -3.91 -13.86 14.37
N TRP A 76 -2.69 -13.35 14.18
CA TRP A 76 -1.61 -14.05 13.52
C TRP A 76 -1.11 -15.32 14.23
N PRO A 77 -0.93 -15.33 15.55
CA PRO A 77 -0.56 -16.54 16.29
C PRO A 77 -1.61 -17.65 16.21
N ASP A 78 -2.90 -17.27 16.21
CA ASP A 78 -4.01 -18.23 16.28
C ASP A 78 -4.42 -18.74 14.89
N SER A 79 -4.37 -17.88 13.88
CA SER A 79 -4.76 -18.23 12.50
C SER A 79 -3.87 -17.56 11.46
N PRO A 80 -2.75 -18.21 11.09
CA PRO A 80 -1.87 -17.80 9.99
C PRO A 80 -2.51 -17.81 8.59
N SER A 81 -3.70 -18.38 8.41
CA SER A 81 -4.42 -18.24 7.14
C SER A 81 -5.29 -16.98 7.15
N LYS A 82 -5.99 -16.72 8.25
CA LYS A 82 -6.89 -15.57 8.39
C LYS A 82 -6.12 -14.25 8.38
N GLY A 83 -5.04 -14.12 9.15
CA GLY A 83 -4.28 -12.87 9.13
C GLY A 83 -3.62 -12.57 7.77
N PHE A 84 -3.36 -13.58 6.93
CA PHE A 84 -2.84 -13.40 5.58
C PHE A 84 -3.91 -12.76 4.69
N LYS A 85 -5.13 -13.32 4.73
CA LYS A 85 -6.29 -12.81 4.03
C LYS A 85 -6.64 -11.39 4.48
N LEU A 86 -6.61 -11.11 5.78
CA LEU A 86 -6.85 -9.76 6.31
C LEU A 86 -5.76 -8.77 5.94
N GLN A 87 -4.49 -9.20 5.92
CA GLN A 87 -3.40 -8.39 5.39
C GLN A 87 -3.62 -8.08 3.89
N ALA A 88 -4.02 -9.07 3.10
CA ALA A 88 -4.35 -8.88 1.68
C ALA A 88 -5.52 -7.90 1.51
N LEU A 89 -6.52 -7.93 2.40
CA LEU A 89 -7.63 -6.97 2.42
C LEU A 89 -7.15 -5.54 2.64
N VAL A 90 -6.28 -5.30 3.63
CA VAL A 90 -5.71 -3.97 3.87
C VAL A 90 -4.86 -3.49 2.69
N GLN A 91 -4.07 -4.38 2.09
CA GLN A 91 -3.32 -4.08 0.88
C GLN A 91 -4.24 -3.75 -0.31
N THR A 92 -5.39 -4.41 -0.41
CA THR A 92 -6.43 -4.10 -1.39
C THR A 92 -6.98 -2.70 -1.18
N MET A 93 -7.35 -2.33 0.05
CA MET A 93 -7.82 -0.96 0.38
C MET A 93 -6.84 0.11 -0.06
N ILE A 94 -5.55 -0.06 0.26
CA ILE A 94 -4.49 0.87 -0.13
C ILE A 94 -4.35 0.91 -1.65
N THR A 95 -4.40 -0.25 -2.31
CA THR A 95 -4.28 -0.35 -3.78
C THR A 95 -5.44 0.35 -4.49
N CYS A 96 -6.68 0.11 -4.07
CA CYS A 96 -7.87 0.76 -4.60
C CYS A 96 -7.80 2.29 -4.40
N ALA A 97 -7.37 2.75 -3.23
CA ALA A 97 -7.15 4.19 -2.98
C ALA A 97 -6.12 4.81 -3.92
N LEU A 98 -5.00 4.10 -4.15
CA LEU A 98 -3.96 4.55 -5.07
C LEU A 98 -4.46 4.59 -6.51
N GLN A 99 -5.25 3.61 -6.95
CA GLN A 99 -5.79 3.55 -8.31
C GLN A 99 -6.87 4.61 -8.55
N GLU A 100 -7.71 4.89 -7.55
CA GLU A 100 -8.72 5.95 -7.61
C GLU A 100 -8.07 7.33 -7.80
N LEU A 101 -6.99 7.60 -7.08
CA LEU A 101 -6.31 8.90 -7.12
C LEU A 101 -5.25 9.00 -8.21
N ILE A 102 -4.68 7.86 -8.60
CA ILE A 102 -3.62 7.76 -9.61
C ILE A 102 -3.92 6.56 -10.53
N PRO A 103 -4.83 6.71 -11.51
CA PRO A 103 -5.23 5.61 -12.39
C PRO A 103 -4.08 4.94 -13.16
N SER A 104 -2.98 5.66 -13.38
CA SER A 104 -1.76 5.09 -13.99
C SER A 104 -1.13 3.96 -13.17
N ILE A 105 -1.31 3.93 -11.84
CA ILE A 105 -0.80 2.84 -10.99
C ILE A 105 -1.47 1.51 -11.33
N GLY A 106 -2.75 1.51 -11.72
CA GLY A 106 -3.45 0.30 -12.16
C GLY A 106 -2.82 -0.32 -13.42
N ARG A 107 -2.23 0.49 -14.30
CA ARG A 107 -1.54 0.04 -15.51
C ARG A 107 -0.09 -0.39 -15.26
N ASP A 108 0.66 0.42 -14.52
CA ASP A 108 2.10 0.20 -14.30
C ASP A 108 2.40 -0.74 -13.11
N GLN A 109 1.38 -1.08 -12.31
CA GLN A 109 1.42 -1.94 -11.13
C GLN A 109 2.48 -1.55 -10.09
N CYS A 110 2.89 -0.27 -10.02
CA CYS A 110 3.90 0.16 -9.06
C CYS A 110 3.73 1.63 -8.67
N ALA A 111 3.87 1.91 -7.37
CA ALA A 111 3.90 3.25 -6.81
C ALA A 111 5.35 3.63 -6.43
N PRO A 112 6.05 4.45 -7.25
CA PRO A 112 7.45 4.78 -7.00
C PRO A 112 7.62 5.61 -5.71
N VAL A 113 8.48 5.14 -4.82
CA VAL A 113 8.77 5.81 -3.55
C VAL A 113 9.71 7.01 -3.77
N PRO A 114 9.37 8.22 -3.28
CA PRO A 114 10.22 9.39 -3.45
C PRO A 114 11.46 9.34 -2.55
N LYS A 115 12.57 9.95 -3.01
CA LYS A 115 13.79 10.08 -2.20
C LYS A 115 13.53 10.89 -0.92
N PRO A 116 13.85 10.36 0.28
CA PRO A 116 13.67 11.08 1.53
C PRO A 116 14.40 12.43 1.54
N ASN A 117 13.70 13.49 1.97
CA ASN A 117 14.30 14.81 2.15
C ASN A 117 13.72 15.53 3.38
N LYS A 118 14.44 16.53 3.89
CA LYS A 118 14.10 17.24 5.14
C LYS A 118 12.72 17.90 5.10
N ILE A 119 12.31 18.49 3.98
CA ILE A 119 11.02 19.19 3.85
C ILE A 119 9.89 18.17 3.90
N MET A 120 10.01 17.07 3.14
CA MET A 120 9.03 15.99 3.09
C MET A 120 8.83 15.36 4.47
N LYS A 121 9.92 14.94 5.13
CA LYS A 121 9.88 14.33 6.47
C LYS A 121 9.17 15.22 7.49
N ARG A 122 9.50 16.53 7.50
CA ARG A 122 8.87 17.50 8.39
C ARG A 122 7.40 17.79 8.06
N SER A 123 7.00 17.59 6.81
CA SER A 123 5.60 17.78 6.40
C SER A 123 4.76 16.55 6.76
N LEU A 124 5.30 15.35 6.54
CA LEU A 124 4.69 14.08 6.95
C LEU A 124 4.49 14.01 8.47
N SER A 125 5.48 14.47 9.25
CA SER A 125 5.38 14.42 10.72
C SER A 125 4.25 15.29 11.29
N ARG A 126 3.71 16.24 10.52
CA ARG A 126 2.54 17.06 10.94
C ARG A 126 1.24 16.26 10.97
N VAL A 127 1.21 15.10 10.33
CA VAL A 127 0.04 14.20 10.31
C VAL A 127 0.34 12.85 10.95
N GLY A 128 1.39 12.75 11.76
CA GLY A 128 1.76 11.52 12.47
C GLY A 128 2.61 10.52 11.66
N LEU A 129 3.03 10.88 10.44
CA LEU A 129 3.86 10.03 9.60
C LEU A 129 5.36 10.32 9.79
N GLU A 130 6.13 9.28 10.08
CA GLU A 130 7.58 9.34 10.12
C GLU A 130 8.17 8.62 8.91
N PHE A 131 8.96 9.34 8.10
CA PHE A 131 9.59 8.76 6.90
C PHE A 131 11.09 8.55 7.12
N SER A 132 11.50 7.29 7.10
CA SER A 132 12.88 6.87 7.38
C SER A 132 13.82 7.24 6.24
N ASN A 133 15.14 7.16 6.48
CA ASN A 133 16.13 7.27 5.39
C ASN A 133 16.17 6.01 4.51
N GLN A 134 15.47 4.94 4.88
CA GLN A 134 15.37 3.70 4.11
C GLN A 134 14.16 3.71 3.17
N GLY A 135 13.36 4.78 3.14
CA GLY A 135 12.20 4.87 2.27
C GLY A 135 10.96 4.17 2.81
N THR A 136 10.88 3.97 4.13
CA THR A 136 9.76 3.34 4.83
C THR A 136 9.05 4.33 5.75
N LEU A 137 7.74 4.13 5.95
CA LEU A 137 6.94 4.86 6.94
C LEU A 137 6.83 4.06 8.25
N ASN A 138 6.39 4.71 9.33
CA ASN A 138 6.16 4.11 10.65
C ASN A 138 4.88 3.24 10.75
N TYR A 139 4.09 3.16 9.68
CA TYR A 139 2.92 2.29 9.57
C TYR A 139 3.26 1.12 8.64
N LYS A 140 3.00 -0.12 9.09
CA LYS A 140 3.19 -1.36 8.34
C LYS A 140 2.39 -1.34 7.04
N TYR A 141 1.14 -0.90 7.10
CA TYR A 141 0.27 -0.79 5.94
C TYR A 141 0.22 0.65 5.45
N SER A 142 1.22 1.03 4.64
CA SER A 142 1.31 2.39 4.12
C SER A 142 2.03 2.46 2.77
N THR A 143 1.81 3.56 2.06
CA THR A 143 2.48 3.88 0.80
C THR A 143 2.65 5.39 0.68
N LEU A 144 3.83 5.80 0.20
CA LEU A 144 4.14 7.16 -0.17
C LEU A 144 4.63 7.18 -1.62
N THR A 145 3.97 7.95 -2.47
CA THR A 145 4.31 8.05 -3.90
C THR A 145 4.23 9.49 -4.41
N PHE A 146 4.67 9.74 -5.63
CA PHE A 146 4.54 11.04 -6.28
C PHE A 146 3.09 11.33 -6.65
N TYR A 147 2.68 12.59 -6.48
CA TYR A 147 1.37 13.09 -6.90
C TYR A 147 1.51 14.43 -7.63
N PRO A 148 1.11 14.55 -8.91
CA PRO A 148 0.64 13.47 -9.78
C PRO A 148 1.74 12.42 -10.03
N TYR A 149 1.35 11.27 -10.61
CA TYR A 149 2.26 10.17 -10.94
C TYR A 149 3.51 10.67 -11.68
N LYS A 150 4.65 10.06 -11.35
CA LYS A 150 5.93 10.41 -11.97
C LYS A 150 6.73 9.16 -12.25
N ASN A 151 6.71 8.69 -13.51
CA ASN A 151 7.47 7.54 -14.01
C ASN A 151 7.30 6.27 -13.16
N GLY A 152 7.97 5.18 -13.54
CA GLY A 152 8.02 3.94 -12.75
C GLY A 152 9.33 3.80 -11.97
N CYS A 153 9.95 2.63 -12.08
CA CYS A 153 11.15 2.24 -11.34
C CYS A 153 12.33 3.23 -11.45
N GLN A 154 12.47 3.96 -12.56
CA GLN A 154 13.58 4.91 -12.80
C GLN A 154 13.70 6.02 -11.76
N VAL A 155 12.62 6.36 -11.06
CA VAL A 155 12.62 7.40 -10.03
C VAL A 155 12.33 6.87 -8.63
N CYS A 156 12.16 5.55 -8.50
CA CYS A 156 11.83 4.91 -7.24
C CYS A 156 13.08 4.79 -6.36
N TYR A 157 13.04 5.38 -5.17
CA TYR A 157 14.12 5.31 -4.20
C TYR A 157 14.42 3.88 -3.74
N LEU A 158 13.41 3.02 -3.74
CA LEU A 158 13.52 1.60 -3.39
C LEU A 158 13.94 0.72 -4.56
N ALA A 159 14.16 1.26 -5.77
CA ALA A 159 14.54 0.43 -6.93
C ALA A 159 15.75 -0.51 -6.66
N PRO A 160 16.83 -0.08 -5.97
CA PRO A 160 17.96 -0.96 -5.68
C PRO A 160 17.62 -2.18 -4.81
N THR A 161 16.56 -2.11 -4.01
CA THR A 161 16.15 -3.16 -3.07
C THR A 161 14.75 -3.70 -3.38
N CYS A 162 14.18 -3.34 -4.54
CA CYS A 162 12.82 -3.70 -4.90
C CYS A 162 12.74 -5.20 -5.21
N PRO A 163 11.90 -5.99 -4.53
CA PRO A 163 11.73 -7.40 -4.84
C PRO A 163 11.30 -7.63 -6.29
N LYS A 164 10.42 -6.79 -6.84
CA LYS A 164 9.95 -6.92 -8.24
C LYS A 164 11.09 -6.82 -9.27
N LEU A 165 12.16 -6.08 -8.98
CA LEU A 165 13.32 -5.94 -9.87
C LEU A 165 14.45 -6.92 -9.54
N ASN A 166 14.59 -7.26 -8.25
CA ASN A 166 15.70 -8.07 -7.74
C ASN A 166 15.30 -9.51 -7.40
N LEU A 167 14.09 -9.94 -7.77
CA LEU A 167 13.73 -11.35 -7.77
C LEU A 167 14.81 -12.08 -8.58
N PRO A 168 15.46 -13.10 -8.02
CA PRO A 168 16.40 -13.90 -8.79
C PRO A 168 15.64 -14.41 -10.02
N ARG A 169 16.18 -14.17 -11.21
CA ARG A 169 15.65 -14.78 -12.42
C ARG A 169 15.64 -16.28 -12.16
N MET A 170 14.46 -16.90 -12.21
CA MET A 170 14.31 -18.36 -12.12
C MET A 170 14.77 -19.02 -13.43
N GLU A 171 15.88 -18.57 -14.01
CA GLU A 171 16.57 -19.23 -15.11
C GLU A 171 17.33 -20.42 -14.50
N GLY A 172 16.76 -21.63 -14.62
CA GLY A 172 17.46 -22.89 -14.28
C GLY A 172 16.80 -23.81 -13.24
N LEU A 173 15.65 -23.46 -12.64
CA LEU A 173 14.94 -24.35 -11.70
C LEU A 173 14.04 -25.39 -12.38
N PHE A 174 13.86 -25.30 -13.70
CA PHE A 174 13.16 -26.29 -14.52
C PHE A 174 14.09 -26.84 -15.61
N ASN A 175 15.21 -27.44 -15.22
CA ASN A 175 15.86 -28.42 -16.09
C ASN A 175 15.10 -29.73 -15.91
N PRO A 176 14.34 -30.22 -16.90
CA PRO A 176 13.78 -31.56 -16.81
C PRO A 176 14.95 -32.57 -16.68
N PRO A 177 14.82 -33.60 -15.83
CA PRO A 177 15.85 -34.63 -15.74
C PRO A 177 16.06 -35.28 -17.11
N SER A 178 17.33 -35.49 -17.45
CA SER A 178 17.81 -36.14 -18.68
C SER A 178 17.40 -37.61 -18.73
#